data_AF-A0A5Y7IFS1-F1
#
_entry.id   AF-A0A5Y7IFS1-F1
#
_cell.length_a   1.000
_cell.length_b   1.000
_cell.length_c   1.000
_cell.angle_alpha   90.00
_cell.angle_beta   90.00
_cell.angle_gamma   90.00
#
_symmetry.space_group_name_H-M   'P 1'
#
loop_
_entity.id
_entity.type
_entity.pdbx_description
1 polymer ?
#
loop_
_entity_poly.entity_id
_entity_poly.type
_entity_poly.pdbx_seq_one_letter_code
_entity_poly.pdbx_strand_id
1 'polypeptide(L)' 'EAQKMLSQVGEAYQGMPGLTERIDYYDSYATEYVDIDFTQAKISDLCKLPGSSIDNCSAYYLSMIRSQKLLEESGYHRIN' A
#
# COMPACT_ATOMS: atom_id res chain seq x y z
N GLU A 1 1.42 6.10 -22.11
CA GLU A 1 0.27 6.64 -21.34
C GLU A 1 0.19 6.05 -19.94
N ALA A 2 0.13 4.71 -19.81
CA ALA A 2 0.11 4.01 -18.52
C ALA A 2 1.24 4.41 -17.55
N GLN A 3 2.48 4.54 -18.04
CA GLN A 3 3.62 4.99 -17.22
C GLN A 3 3.36 6.34 -16.55
N LYS A 4 2.86 7.33 -17.32
CA LYS A 4 2.58 8.67 -16.79
C LYS A 4 1.48 8.64 -15.72
N MET A 5 0.44 7.84 -15.92
CA MET A 5 -0.64 7.69 -14.93
C MET A 5 -0.14 7.03 -13.64
N LEU A 6 0.62 5.94 -13.75
CA LEU A 6 1.16 5.23 -12.59
C LEU A 6 2.18 6.08 -11.82
N SER A 7 3.04 6.85 -12.50
CA SER A 7 3.96 7.76 -11.83
C SER A 7 3.22 8.85 -11.01
N GLN A 8 2.09 9.36 -11.50
CA GLN A 8 1.27 10.33 -10.76
C GLN A 8 0.62 9.73 -9.51
N VAL A 9 0.26 8.44 -9.55
CA VAL A 9 -0.24 7.72 -8.37
C VAL A 9 0.90 7.49 -7.37
N GLY A 10 2.09 7.11 -7.87
CA GLY A 10 3.30 6.92 -7.07
C GLY A 10 3.78 8.17 -6.31
N GLU A 11 3.51 9.37 -6.83
CA GLU A 11 3.81 10.63 -6.12
C GLU A 11 3.20 10.69 -4.71
N ALA A 12 2.06 10.02 -4.47
CA ALA A 12 1.43 9.97 -3.15
C ALA A 12 2.24 9.15 -2.12
N TYR A 13 3.11 8.25 -2.58
CA TYR A 13 3.96 7.38 -1.76
C TYR A 13 5.31 8.03 -1.44
N GLN A 14 5.78 8.94 -2.29
CA GLN A 14 7.10 9.54 -2.18
C GLN A 14 7.26 10.42 -0.93
N GLY A 15 8.40 10.30 -0.25
CA GLY A 15 8.76 11.13 0.90
C GLY A 15 8.04 10.80 2.21
N MET A 16 7.21 9.75 2.24
CA MET A 16 6.58 9.28 3.47
C MET A 16 7.59 8.47 4.31
N PRO A 17 7.81 8.82 5.59
CA PRO A 17 8.69 8.06 6.47
C PRO A 17 8.26 6.59 6.60
N GLY A 18 9.22 5.67 6.50
CA GLY A 18 8.95 4.24 6.59
C GLY A 18 8.27 3.64 5.36
N LEU A 19 8.19 4.35 4.24
CA LEU A 19 7.61 3.82 3.00
C LEU A 19 8.63 3.92 1.86
N THR A 20 8.77 2.83 1.10
CA THR A 20 9.51 2.82 -0.16
C THR A 20 8.63 2.24 -1.26
N GLU A 21 8.62 2.92 -2.40
CA GLU A 21 7.87 2.52 -3.59
C GLU A 21 8.83 2.39 -4.77
N ARG A 22 8.63 1.34 -5.57
CA ARG A 22 9.32 1.15 -6.85
C ARG A 22 8.34 0.59 -7.87
N ILE A 23 8.31 1.18 -9.05
CA ILE A 23 7.53 0.65 -10.18
C ILE A 23 8.48 0.15 -11.26
N ASP A 24 8.38 -1.13 -11.57
CA ASP A 24 9.07 -1.75 -12.70
C ASP A 24 8.12 -1.79 -13.91
N TYR A 25 8.52 -1.18 -15.02
CA TYR A 25 7.73 -1.11 -16.25
C TYR A 25 8.20 -2.14 -17.27
N TYR A 26 7.24 -2.84 -17.87
CA TYR A 26 7.44 -3.81 -18.95
C TYR A 26 6.58 -3.45 -20.17
N ASP A 27 6.75 -4.19 -21.26
CA ASP A 27 6.08 -3.90 -22.53
C ASP A 27 4.54 -3.92 -22.44
N SER A 28 3.97 -4.80 -21.61
CA SER A 28 2.52 -5.01 -21.51
C SER A 28 1.93 -4.87 -20.10
N TYR A 29 2.77 -4.72 -19.08
CA TYR A 29 2.33 -4.59 -17.69
C TYR A 29 3.35 -3.77 -16.88
N ALA A 30 2.98 -3.44 -15.66
CA ALA A 30 3.87 -2.87 -14.67
C ALA A 30 3.70 -3.62 -13.35
N THR A 31 4.77 -3.69 -12.57
CA THR A 31 4.73 -4.23 -11.22
C THR A 31 5.14 -3.12 -10.24
N GLU A 32 4.21 -2.75 -9.36
CA GLU A 32 4.48 -1.85 -8.25
C GLU A 32 4.89 -2.67 -7.02
N TYR A 33 5.98 -2.24 -6.40
CA TYR A 33 6.49 -2.78 -5.15
C TYR A 33 6.36 -1.70 -4.08
N VAL A 34 5.64 -2.00 -3.01
CA VAL A 34 5.44 -1.11 -1.87
C VAL A 34 5.91 -1.82 -0.61
N ASP A 35 6.94 -1.25 0.02
CA ASP A 35 7.47 -1.71 1.30
C ASP A 35 7.13 -0.71 2.39
N ILE A 36 6.51 -1.20 3.48
CA ILE A 36 6.07 -0.38 4.61
C ILE A 36 6.73 -0.87 5.90
N ASP A 37 7.56 -0.02 6.49
CA ASP A 37 8.09 -0.15 7.84
C ASP A 37 7.13 0.51 8.83
N PHE A 38 6.29 -0.31 9.48
CA PHE A 38 5.33 0.12 10.50
C PHE A 38 5.98 0.65 11.79
N THR A 39 7.30 0.56 11.96
CA THR A 39 8.01 1.22 13.08
C THR A 39 8.24 2.71 12.84
N GLN A 40 8.18 3.14 11.58
CA GLN A 40 8.40 4.53 11.16
C GLN A 40 7.15 5.17 10.55
N ALA A 41 6.37 4.39 9.80
CA ALA A 41 5.17 4.86 9.11
C ALA A 41 4.03 5.16 10.09
N LYS A 42 3.24 6.20 9.78
CA LYS A 42 2.05 6.57 10.55
C LYS A 42 0.78 6.07 9.85
N ILE A 43 -0.09 5.39 10.60
CA ILE A 43 -1.37 4.89 10.07
C ILE A 43 -2.22 6.03 9.45
N SER A 44 -2.19 7.22 10.04
CA SER A 44 -2.89 8.40 9.52
C SER A 44 -2.43 8.83 8.13
N ASP A 45 -1.17 8.56 7.78
CA ASP A 45 -0.60 8.90 6.48
C ASP A 45 -0.82 7.76 5.49
N LEU A 46 -0.65 6.50 5.91
CA LEU A 46 -0.98 5.31 5.11
C LEU A 46 -2.47 5.27 4.71
N CYS A 47 -3.36 5.82 5.53
CA CYS A 47 -4.79 5.91 5.25
C CYS A 47 -5.11 6.80 4.03
N LYS A 48 -4.22 7.74 3.69
CA LYS A 48 -4.42 8.69 2.58
C LYS A 48 -3.88 8.15 1.25
N LEU A 49 -3.16 7.03 1.27
CA LEU A 49 -2.57 6.44 0.09
C LEU A 49 -3.68 5.90 -0.84
N PRO A 50 -3.54 6.11 -2.16
CA PRO A 50 -4.43 5.46 -3.11
C PRO A 50 -4.37 3.93 -2.93
N GLY A 51 -5.51 3.25 -3.03
CA GLY A 51 -5.57 1.80 -2.81
C GLY A 51 -5.48 1.34 -1.34
N SER A 52 -5.32 2.25 -0.38
CA SER A 52 -5.37 1.90 1.05
C SER A 52 -6.75 1.39 1.46
N SER A 53 -6.77 0.29 2.20
CA SER A 53 -7.99 -0.29 2.78
C SER A 53 -8.13 -0.01 4.28
N ILE A 54 -7.37 0.95 4.80
CA ILE A 54 -7.43 1.35 6.21
C ILE A 54 -8.66 2.24 6.39
N ASP A 55 -9.62 1.76 7.20
CA ASP A 55 -10.89 2.44 7.47
C ASP A 55 -10.80 3.41 8.66
N ASN A 56 -9.94 3.12 9.62
CA ASN A 56 -9.70 3.96 10.79
C ASN A 56 -8.31 4.63 10.75
N CYS A 57 -8.25 5.82 10.15
CA CYS A 57 -7.01 6.60 10.05
C CYS A 57 -6.46 7.07 11.43
N SER A 58 -7.24 6.97 12.51
CA SER A 58 -6.82 7.34 13.87
C SER A 58 -6.30 6.15 14.68
N ALA A 59 -6.22 4.95 14.08
CA ALA A 59 -5.71 3.77 14.77
C ALA A 59 -4.21 3.92 15.10
N TYR A 60 -3.82 3.46 16.29
CA TYR A 60 -2.43 3.48 16.75
C TYR A 60 -1.60 2.30 16.24
N TYR A 61 -2.25 1.20 15.83
CA TYR A 61 -1.60 0.00 15.35
C TYR A 61 -2.51 -0.76 14.38
N LEU A 62 -1.90 -1.60 13.53
CA LEU A 62 -2.61 -2.60 12.73
C LEU A 62 -2.48 -3.97 13.37
N SER A 63 -3.60 -4.68 13.50
CA SER A 63 -3.61 -6.04 14.03
C SER A 63 -3.50 -7.03 12.88
N MET A 64 -2.44 -7.84 12.86
CA MET A 64 -2.24 -8.88 11.85
C MET A 64 -3.46 -9.82 11.74
N ILE A 65 -4.03 -10.24 12.87
CA ILE A 65 -5.21 -11.14 12.89
C ILE A 65 -6.41 -10.46 12.22
N ARG A 66 -6.64 -9.17 12.48
CA ARG A 66 -7.75 -8.44 11.84
C ARG A 66 -7.47 -8.20 10.35
N SER A 67 -6.25 -7.83 9.98
CA SER A 67 -5.85 -7.64 8.58
C SER A 67 -6.04 -8.93 7.78
N GLN A 68 -5.62 -10.08 8.31
CA GLN A 68 -5.83 -11.38 7.66
C GLN A 68 -7.32 -11.66 7.45
N LYS A 69 -8.14 -11.49 8.49
CA LYS A 69 -9.58 -11.72 8.39
C LYS A 69 -10.24 -10.83 7.33
N LEU A 70 -9.87 -9.55 7.27
CA LEU A 70 -10.40 -8.62 6.26
C LEU A 70 -10.01 -9.02 4.83
N LEU A 71 -8.78 -9.52 4.63
CA LEU A 71 -8.34 -10.03 3.34
C LEU A 71 -9.14 -11.27 2.94
N GLU A 72 -9.34 -12.22 3.86
CA GLU A 72 -10.13 -13.44 3.61
C GLU A 72 -11.60 -13.11 3.30
N GLU A 73 -12.21 -12.19 4.04
CA GLU A 73 -13.58 -11.72 3.78
C GLU A 73 -13.73 -11.02 2.42
N SER A 74 -12.65 -10.40 1.93
CA SER A 74 -12.58 -9.78 0.60
C SER A 74 -12.26 -10.79 -0.53
N GLY A 75 -12.17 -12.08 -0.22
CA GLY A 75 -11.92 -13.16 -1.18
C GLY A 75 -10.44 -13.40 -1.51
N TYR A 76 -9.50 -12.77 -0.78
CA TYR A 76 -8.08 -13.06 -0.92
C TYR A 76 -7.71 -14.34 -0.16
N HIS A 77 -6.69 -15.04 -0.67
CA HIS A 77 -6.17 -16.24 -0.05
C HIS A 77 -4.65 -16.16 0.06
N ARG A 78 -4.10 -16.72 1.13
CA ARG A 78 -2.65 -16.85 1.30
C ARG A 78 -2.10 -17.74 0.18
N ILE A 79 -1.08 -17.24 -0.51
CA ILE A 79 -0.26 -18.06 -1.40
C ILE A 79 0.87 -18.66 -0.55
N ASN A 80 1.04 -19.98 -0.67
CA ASN A 80 2.08 -20.76 0.01
C ASN A 80 3.26 -21.01 -0.92
#